data_AF-A0A353HSI5-F1
#
_entry.id   AF-A0A353HSI5-F1
#
_cell.length_a   1.000
_cell.length_b   1.000
_cell.length_c   1.000
_cell.angle_alpha   90.00
_cell.angle_beta   90.00
_cell.angle_gamma   90.00
#
_symmetry.space_group_name_H-M   'P 1'
#
loop_
_entity.id
_entity.type
_entity.pdbx_description
1 polymer ?
#
loop_
_entity_poly.entity_id
_entity_poly.type
_entity_poly.pdbx_seq_one_letter_code
_entity_poly.pdbx_strand_id
1 'polypeptide(L)'
;VISLWSWQLAKARRRAHRAQETYAAASEGSLDAFCVFRTVRDARARVDDFEIEATNSKAEGIFGMTSEELHGKRLCTLLPHYRKNGIFDDMAEVVHTGQAREGEWQASAVAAVGRWL
;
A
#
# COMPACT_ATOMS: atom_id res chain seq x y z
N VAL A 1 -18.38 19.98 30.45
CA VAL A 1 -18.55 18.73 29.66
C VAL A 1 -17.97 18.85 28.25
N ILE A 2 -18.23 19.92 27.50
CA ILE A 2 -17.70 20.13 26.13
C ILE A 2 -16.15 20.16 26.08
N SER A 3 -15.48 20.71 27.08
CA SER A 3 -14.01 20.75 27.14
C SER A 3 -13.34 19.37 27.23
N LEU A 4 -13.98 18.40 27.87
CA LEU A 4 -13.42 17.06 28.07
C LEU A 4 -13.44 16.25 26.76
N TRP A 5 -14.54 16.33 26.02
CA TRP A 5 -14.69 15.69 24.70
C TRP A 5 -13.77 16.32 23.65
N SER A 6 -13.63 17.66 23.64
CA SER A 6 -12.66 18.35 22.79
C SER A 6 -11.22 17.96 23.13
N TRP A 7 -10.89 17.79 24.42
CA TRP A 7 -9.57 17.32 24.84
C TRP A 7 -9.30 15.86 24.44
N GLN A 8 -10.28 14.97 24.62
CA GLN A 8 -10.17 13.57 24.21
C GLN A 8 -9.99 13.44 22.69
N LEU A 9 -10.75 14.19 21.90
CA LEU A 9 -10.62 14.23 20.45
C LEU A 9 -9.25 14.78 20.01
N ALA A 10 -8.82 15.90 20.60
CA ALA A 10 -7.50 16.48 20.31
C ALA A 10 -6.35 15.53 20.72
N LYS A 11 -6.51 14.76 21.80
CA LYS A 11 -5.54 13.75 22.24
C LYS A 11 -5.51 12.55 21.31
N ALA A 12 -6.66 12.05 20.86
CA ALA A 12 -6.77 10.98 19.88
C ALA A 12 -6.14 11.39 18.54
N ARG A 13 -6.44 12.60 18.04
CA ARG A 13 -5.89 13.13 16.80
C ARG A 13 -4.37 13.28 16.85
N ARG A 14 -3.82 13.75 17.98
CA ARG A 14 -2.35 13.83 18.17
C ARG A 14 -1.68 12.46 18.17
N ARG A 15 -2.30 11.45 18.77
CA ARG A 15 -1.78 10.07 18.74
C ARG A 15 -1.80 9.50 17.34
N ALA A 16 -2.91 9.68 16.61
CA ALA A 16 -3.01 9.25 15.22
C ALA A 16 -1.97 9.94 14.33
N HIS A 17 -1.79 11.25 14.49
CA HIS A 17 -0.81 12.01 13.71
C HIS A 17 0.63 11.54 13.97
N ARG A 18 1.03 11.38 15.24
CA ARG A 18 2.37 10.87 15.56
C ARG A 18 2.61 9.45 15.05
N ALA A 19 1.58 8.59 15.11
CA ALA A 19 1.68 7.24 14.56
C ALA A 19 1.91 7.29 13.04
N GLN A 20 1.18 8.15 12.34
CA GLN A 20 1.34 8.39 10.90
C GLN A 20 2.74 8.92 10.56
N GLU A 21 3.23 9.93 11.29
CA GLU A 21 4.57 10.50 11.09
C GLU A 21 5.68 9.47 11.35
N THR A 22 5.55 8.70 12.43
CA THR A 22 6.51 7.65 12.77
C THR A 22 6.53 6.57 11.70
N TYR A 23 5.35 6.15 11.24
CA TYR A 23 5.21 5.18 10.17
C TYR A 23 5.80 5.70 8.84
N ALA A 24 5.50 6.95 8.46
CA ALA A 24 6.03 7.57 7.26
C ALA A 24 7.57 7.65 7.31
N ALA A 25 8.14 8.08 8.43
CA ALA A 25 9.58 8.13 8.62
C ALA A 25 10.24 6.74 8.57
N ALA A 26 9.61 5.73 9.18
CA ALA A 26 10.12 4.35 9.14
C ALA A 26 10.04 3.74 7.73
N SER A 27 8.93 3.97 7.03
CA SER A 27 8.73 3.54 5.65
C SER A 27 9.73 4.20 4.71
N GLU A 28 9.97 5.51 4.86
CA GLU A 28 10.92 6.27 4.05
C GLU A 28 12.38 5.92 4.35
N GLY A 29 12.69 5.57 5.60
CA GLY A 29 14.02 5.09 5.99
C GLY A 29 14.34 3.66 5.54
N SER A 30 13.35 2.90 5.04
CA SER A 30 13.55 1.53 4.56
C SER A 30 14.38 1.49 3.28
N LEU A 31 15.18 0.43 3.12
CA LEU A 31 15.88 0.15 1.86
C LEU A 31 14.95 -0.53 0.84
N ASP A 32 13.86 -1.13 1.31
CA ASP A 32 12.89 -1.83 0.49
C ASP A 32 11.79 -0.90 -0.02
N ALA A 33 11.22 -1.24 -1.18
CA ALA A 33 10.03 -0.60 -1.67
C ALA A 33 8.83 -0.91 -0.78
N PHE A 34 8.18 0.13 -0.29
CA PHE A 34 7.01 0.03 0.58
C PHE A 34 5.79 0.65 -0.10
N CYS A 35 4.69 -0.09 -0.15
CA CYS A 35 3.40 0.38 -0.64
C CYS A 35 2.28 0.07 0.36
N VAL A 36 1.37 1.01 0.56
CA VAL A 36 0.09 0.79 1.24
C VAL A 36 -1.01 0.71 0.20
N PHE A 37 -1.84 -0.31 0.30
CA PHE A 37 -2.98 -0.50 -0.58
C PHE A 37 -4.29 -0.49 0.19
N ARG A 38 -5.30 0.16 -0.38
CA ARG A 38 -6.70 0.01 0.04
C ARG A 38 -7.38 -1.03 -0.83
N THR A 39 -8.01 -2.02 -0.20
CA THR A 39 -8.83 -3.01 -0.90
C THR A 39 -10.01 -2.32 -1.58
N VAL A 40 -10.22 -2.64 -2.86
CA VAL A 40 -11.46 -2.32 -3.55
C VAL A 40 -12.29 -3.58 -3.72
N ARG A 41 -13.59 -3.47 -3.44
CA ARG A 41 -14.52 -4.59 -3.48
C ARG A 41 -15.57 -4.40 -4.56
N ASP A 42 -15.97 -5.51 -5.19
CA ASP A 42 -17.09 -5.55 -6.12
C ASP A 42 -18.44 -5.49 -5.37
N ALA A 43 -19.55 -5.46 -6.13
CA ALA A 43 -20.90 -5.48 -5.57
C ALA A 43 -21.24 -6.74 -4.74
N ARG A 44 -20.41 -7.79 -4.82
CA ARG A 44 -20.53 -9.04 -4.05
C ARG A 44 -19.53 -9.08 -2.90
N ALA A 45 -18.92 -7.95 -2.53
CA ALA A 45 -17.91 -7.80 -1.48
C ALA A 45 -16.59 -8.57 -1.71
N ARG A 46 -16.36 -9.09 -2.92
CA ARG A 46 -15.10 -9.78 -3.28
C ARG A 46 -14.04 -8.76 -3.64
N VAL A 47 -12.77 -9.11 -3.45
CA VAL A 47 -11.65 -8.24 -3.83
C VAL A 47 -11.67 -8.07 -5.36
N ASP A 48 -11.94 -6.84 -5.80
CA ASP A 48 -11.95 -6.47 -7.21
C ASP A 48 -10.56 -6.01 -7.64
N ASP A 49 -9.96 -5.08 -6.90
CA ASP A 49 -8.60 -4.56 -7.12
C ASP A 49 -8.03 -3.99 -5.80
N PHE A 50 -6.84 -3.40 -5.89
CA PHE A 50 -6.18 -2.64 -4.84
C PHE A 50 -5.89 -1.23 -5.34
N GLU A 51 -6.19 -0.23 -4.52
CA GLU A 51 -5.87 1.17 -4.81
C GLU A 51 -4.62 1.58 -4.02
N ILE A 52 -3.69 2.28 -4.67
CA ILE A 52 -2.47 2.75 -4.00
C ILE A 52 -2.81 3.93 -3.09
N GLU A 53 -2.52 3.81 -1.81
CA GLU A 53 -2.75 4.86 -0.81
C GLU A 53 -1.46 5.62 -0.47
N ALA A 54 -0.33 4.92 -0.39
CA ALA A 54 0.96 5.53 -0.09
C ALA A 54 2.11 4.68 -0.63
N THR A 55 3.21 5.36 -0.99
CA THR A 55 4.47 4.74 -1.37
C THR A 55 5.63 5.48 -0.71
N ASN A 56 6.75 4.79 -0.46
CA ASN A 56 8.02 5.44 -0.14
C ASN A 56 8.84 5.74 -1.41
N SER A 57 9.93 6.50 -1.28
CA SER A 57 10.79 6.84 -2.43
C SER A 57 11.40 5.62 -3.14
N LYS A 58 11.57 4.49 -2.45
CA LYS A 58 12.05 3.23 -3.06
C LYS A 58 11.01 2.64 -4.01
N ALA A 59 9.74 2.61 -3.60
CA ALA A 59 8.65 2.20 -4.46
C ALA A 59 8.47 3.17 -5.65
N GLU A 60 8.54 4.48 -5.42
CA GLU A 60 8.53 5.48 -6.51
C GLU A 60 9.62 5.19 -7.56
N GLY A 61 10.82 4.82 -7.12
CA GLY A 61 11.91 4.43 -8.01
C GLY A 61 11.64 3.18 -8.85
N ILE A 62 10.85 2.23 -8.34
CA ILE A 62 10.41 1.04 -9.11
C ILE A 62 9.33 1.42 -10.12
N PHE A 63 8.36 2.22 -9.71
CA PHE A 63 7.24 2.64 -10.57
C PHE A 63 7.63 3.72 -11.58
N GLY A 64 8.68 4.50 -11.30
CA GLY A 64 9.05 5.68 -12.07
C GLY A 64 8.03 6.82 -11.98
N MET A 65 7.23 6.85 -10.90
CA MET A 65 6.15 7.81 -10.65
C MET A 65 6.21 8.27 -9.20
N THR A 66 5.79 9.50 -8.91
CA THR A 66 5.74 9.99 -7.52
C THR A 66 4.58 9.39 -6.73
N SER A 67 4.63 9.44 -5.41
CA SER A 67 3.53 9.02 -4.53
C SER A 67 2.22 9.71 -4.87
N GLU A 68 2.25 11.01 -5.20
CA GLU A 68 1.04 11.77 -5.60
C GLU A 68 0.47 11.28 -6.94
N GLU A 69 1.33 10.91 -7.87
CA GLU A 69 0.89 10.34 -9.15
C GLU A 69 0.31 8.95 -8.96
N LEU A 70 0.89 8.13 -8.08
CA LEU A 70 0.44 6.77 -7.82
C LEU A 70 -0.85 6.71 -7.00
N HIS A 71 -1.05 7.67 -6.08
CA HIS A 71 -2.20 7.71 -5.18
C HIS A 71 -3.53 7.63 -5.94
N GLY A 72 -4.42 6.74 -5.50
CA GLY A 72 -5.72 6.53 -6.11
C GLY A 72 -5.73 5.65 -7.37
N LYS A 73 -4.56 5.28 -7.92
CA LYS A 73 -4.50 4.37 -9.08
C LYS A 73 -4.76 2.92 -8.66
N ARG A 74 -5.35 2.15 -9.58
CA ARG A 74 -5.54 0.70 -9.40
C ARG A 74 -4.28 -0.07 -9.71
N LEU A 75 -3.89 -0.94 -8.79
CA LEU A 75 -2.67 -1.74 -8.86
C LEU A 75 -2.63 -2.58 -10.13
N CYS A 76 -3.71 -3.29 -10.45
CA CYS A 76 -3.72 -4.14 -11.62
C CYS A 76 -4.01 -3.41 -12.94
N THR A 77 -4.34 -2.13 -12.90
CA THR A 77 -4.28 -1.25 -14.10
C THR A 77 -2.83 -0.90 -14.42
N LEU A 78 -2.01 -0.64 -13.40
CA LEU A 78 -0.58 -0.36 -13.54
C LEU A 78 0.25 -1.62 -13.82
N LEU A 79 -0.07 -2.72 -13.13
CA LEU A 79 0.62 -3.99 -13.19
C LEU A 79 -0.35 -5.13 -13.55
N PRO A 80 -0.85 -5.20 -14.80
CA PRO A 80 -1.82 -6.24 -15.21
C PRO A 80 -1.30 -7.67 -15.01
N HIS A 81 0.02 -7.87 -15.01
CA HIS A 81 0.64 -9.17 -14.83
C HIS A 81 0.47 -9.72 -13.40
N TYR A 82 0.18 -8.89 -12.40
CA TYR A 82 -0.09 -9.34 -11.02
C TYR A 82 -1.31 -10.27 -10.93
N ARG A 83 -2.24 -10.16 -11.89
CA ARG A 83 -3.40 -11.06 -12.03
C ARG A 83 -3.02 -12.47 -12.49
N LYS A 84 -1.81 -12.67 -13.01
CA LYS A 84 -1.39 -13.92 -13.66
C LYS A 84 -0.26 -14.62 -12.93
N ASN A 85 0.58 -13.88 -12.20
CA ASN A 85 1.76 -14.44 -11.54
C ASN A 85 1.52 -14.85 -10.08
N GLY A 86 0.29 -14.74 -9.57
CA GLY A 86 -0.10 -15.15 -8.22
C GLY A 86 -0.08 -14.04 -7.16
N ILE A 87 0.59 -12.91 -7.41
CA ILE A 87 0.69 -11.81 -6.41
C ILE A 87 -0.69 -11.30 -6.01
N PHE A 88 -1.58 -11.06 -6.97
CA PHE A 88 -2.92 -10.58 -6.66
C PHE A 88 -3.70 -11.57 -5.79
N ASP A 89 -3.58 -12.87 -6.07
CA ASP A 89 -4.28 -13.91 -5.34
C ASP A 89 -3.77 -14.00 -3.90
N ASP A 90 -2.46 -13.92 -3.69
CA ASP A 90 -1.84 -13.86 -2.37
C ASP A 90 -2.31 -12.64 -1.57
N MET A 91 -2.38 -11.47 -2.21
CA MET A 91 -2.92 -10.25 -1.57
C MET A 91 -4.41 -10.41 -1.22
N ALA A 92 -5.20 -11.02 -2.11
CA ALA A 92 -6.62 -11.26 -1.86
C ALA A 92 -6.84 -12.27 -0.72
N GLU A 93 -5.97 -13.27 -0.58
CA GLU A 93 -5.99 -14.21 0.53
C GLU A 93 -5.66 -13.54 1.86
N VAL A 94 -4.68 -12.63 1.91
CA VAL A 94 -4.41 -11.81 3.11
C VAL A 94 -5.64 -11.01 3.52
N VAL A 95 -6.36 -10.41 2.57
CA VAL A 95 -7.61 -9.68 2.84
C VAL A 95 -8.71 -10.61 3.39
N HIS A 96 -8.77 -11.86 2.92
CA HIS A 96 -9.78 -12.81 3.36
C HIS A 96 -9.48 -13.40 4.74
N THR A 97 -8.21 -13.75 4.99
CA THR A 97 -7.77 -14.47 6.18
C THR A 97 -7.32 -13.55 7.32
N GLY A 98 -6.88 -12.33 7.00
CA GLY A 98 -6.23 -11.42 7.94
C GLY A 98 -4.82 -11.86 8.36
N GLN A 99 -4.26 -12.89 7.73
CA GLN A 99 -2.93 -13.40 8.03
C GLN A 99 -1.90 -12.82 7.05
N ALA A 100 -0.74 -12.42 7.56
CA ALA A 100 0.37 -11.95 6.73
C ALA A 100 0.91 -13.09 5.87
N ARG A 101 1.32 -12.76 4.64
CA ARG A 101 1.99 -13.67 3.71
C ARG A 101 3.29 -13.07 3.22
N GLU A 102 4.26 -13.95 3.01
CA GLU A 102 5.56 -13.66 2.41
C GLU A 102 5.79 -14.68 1.30
N GLY A 103 6.34 -14.23 0.19
CA GLY A 103 6.55 -15.07 -0.99
C GLY A 103 7.51 -14.40 -1.96
N GLU A 104 8.02 -15.19 -2.90
CA GLU A 104 8.86 -14.73 -3.99
C GLU A 104 8.12 -14.96 -5.30
N TRP A 105 8.07 -13.93 -6.14
CA TRP A 105 7.44 -14.00 -7.46
C TRP A 105 8.40 -13.49 -8.51
N GLN A 106 8.32 -14.07 -9.71
CA GLN A 106 9.13 -13.62 -10.82
C GLN A 106 8.61 -12.27 -11.34
N ALA A 107 9.45 -11.24 -11.22
CA ALA A 107 9.19 -9.93 -11.79
C ALA A 107 9.11 -10.03 -13.32
N SER A 108 7.89 -10.06 -13.85
CA SER A 108 7.62 -10.07 -15.29
C SER A 108 7.46 -8.62 -15.76
N ALA A 109 8.56 -7.87 -15.64
CA ALA A 109 8.82 -6.52 -16.13
C ALA A 109 7.61 -5.55 -16.28
N VAL A 110 7.47 -4.60 -15.34
CA VAL A 110 7.55 -3.18 -15.76
C VAL A 110 8.92 -3.04 -16.39
N ALA A 111 9.13 -2.19 -17.40
CA ALA A 111 10.44 -1.96 -18.02
C ALA A 111 11.50 -1.38 -17.03
N ALA A 112 11.80 -2.08 -15.94
CA ALA A 112 12.90 -1.88 -15.03
C ALA A 112 14.13 -2.40 -15.77
N VAL A 113 14.70 -1.50 -16.56
CA VAL A 113 16.07 -1.64 -17.02
C VAL A 113 16.94 -1.86 -15.77
N GLY A 114 17.37 -3.10 -15.57
CA GLY A 114 18.59 -3.46 -14.86
C GLY A 114 18.76 -2.99 -13.42
N ARG A 115 17.78 -3.22 -12.53
CA ARG A 115 18.03 -3.17 -11.08
C ARG A 115 17.45 -4.43 -10.43
N TRP A 116 18.35 -5.24 -9.86
CA TRP A 116 17.96 -6.37 -9.02
C TRP A 116 17.14 -5.84 -7.84
N LEU A 117 16.00 -6.49 -7.59
CA LEU A 117 15.28 -6.44 -6.32
C LEU A 117 15.97 -7.40 -5.35
#